data_AF-A0A1M4X2U0-F1
#
_entry.id   AF-A0A1M4X2U0-F1
#
_cell.length_a   1.000
_cell.length_b   1.000
_cell.length_c   1.000
_cell.angle_alpha   90.00
_cell.angle_beta   90.00
_cell.angle_gamma   90.00
#
_symmetry.space_group_name_H-M   'P 1'
#
loop_
_entity.id
_entity.type
_entity.pdbx_description
1 polymer ?
#
loop_
_entity_poly.entity_id
_entity_poly.type
_entity_poly.pdbx_seq_one_letter_code
_entity_poly.pdbx_strand_id
1 'polypeptide(L)'
;MENIKQLVKNYPIIPACRTKEQFDDAVESQAKIIFILESDIYDFKDKINRVKDNGKYAFIHFDLIAGLAQDENALEYVKDMADPTGIITTRKNLIVKAKKLGMSTIQRMFLIDTTSIASAINMARQTKPDAIEIMPGIAPKVIKAIKSRIDTPIITGGLMTEEIEIKMALKAGAVAASLSKKKLWEFNCEED
;
A
#
# COMPACT_ATOMS: atom_id res chain seq x y z
N MET A 1 10.18 -11.23 9.68
CA MET A 1 9.93 -10.46 8.45
C MET A 1 10.21 -9.00 8.75
N GLU A 2 10.91 -8.28 7.88
CA GLU A 2 11.13 -6.83 8.05
C GLU A 2 9.78 -6.10 8.07
N ASN A 3 9.61 -5.14 8.97
CA ASN A 3 8.36 -4.37 9.06
C ASN A 3 8.29 -3.38 7.89
N ILE A 4 7.09 -3.08 7.36
CA ILE A 4 6.86 -2.08 6.30
C ILE A 4 7.64 -0.78 6.56
N LYS A 5 7.64 -0.29 7.81
CA LYS A 5 8.36 0.94 8.19
C LYS A 5 9.89 0.86 7.96
N GLN A 6 10.49 -0.32 8.12
CA GLN A 6 11.91 -0.55 7.86
C GLN A 6 12.20 -0.60 6.36
N LEU A 7 11.31 -1.22 5.58
CA LEU A 7 11.43 -1.37 4.13
C LEU A 7 11.42 -0.02 3.39
N VAL A 8 10.64 0.93 3.89
CA VAL A 8 10.47 2.26 3.26
C VAL A 8 11.35 3.35 3.90
N LYS A 9 12.20 3.01 4.87
CA LYS A 9 12.97 4.01 5.64
C LYS A 9 13.92 4.83 4.77
N ASN A 10 14.66 4.16 3.88
CA ASN A 10 15.66 4.83 3.03
C ASN A 10 15.06 5.35 1.72
N TYR A 11 13.94 4.76 1.31
CA TYR A 11 13.26 5.10 0.07
C TYR A 11 11.75 5.11 0.34
N PRO A 12 11.18 6.27 0.71
CA PRO A 12 9.81 6.39 1.18
C PRO A 12 8.80 6.50 0.02
N ILE A 13 9.13 5.97 -1.15
CA ILE A 13 8.23 5.90 -2.30
C ILE A 13 7.87 4.45 -2.59
N ILE A 14 6.58 4.23 -2.84
CA ILE A 14 6.04 2.93 -3.24
C ILE A 14 5.41 3.10 -4.63
N PRO A 15 6.00 2.50 -5.68
CA PRO A 15 5.37 2.42 -6.99
C PRO A 15 4.00 1.76 -6.92
N ALA A 16 2.98 2.47 -7.40
CA ALA A 16 1.60 2.03 -7.44
C ALA A 16 1.17 1.76 -8.89
N CYS A 17 1.32 0.50 -9.31
CA CYS A 17 1.28 0.10 -10.71
C CYS A 17 -0.12 -0.32 -11.13
N ARG A 18 -0.66 0.35 -12.16
CA ARG A 18 -1.92 0.01 -12.83
C ARG A 18 -1.68 -0.57 -14.22
N THR A 19 -0.69 -0.03 -14.93
CA THR A 19 -0.33 -0.50 -16.27
C THR A 19 0.84 -1.47 -16.23
N LYS A 20 0.98 -2.26 -17.30
CA LYS A 20 2.13 -3.15 -17.50
C LYS A 20 3.45 -2.37 -17.53
N GLU A 21 3.48 -1.22 -18.22
CA GLU A 21 4.66 -0.35 -18.28
C GLU A 21 5.11 0.13 -16.89
N GLN A 22 4.16 0.61 -16.07
CA GLN A 22 4.46 0.99 -14.68
C GLN A 22 4.98 -0.19 -13.86
N PHE A 23 4.43 -1.39 -14.09
CA PHE A 23 4.88 -2.59 -13.39
C PHE A 23 6.32 -2.97 -13.79
N ASP A 24 6.62 -2.98 -15.08
CA ASP A 24 7.96 -3.26 -15.61
C ASP A 24 9.00 -2.30 -15.01
N ASP A 25 8.70 -1.00 -15.05
CA ASP A 25 9.54 0.04 -14.48
C ASP A 25 9.72 -0.10 -12.95
N ALA A 26 8.64 -0.46 -12.23
CA ALA A 26 8.69 -0.58 -10.77
C ALA A 26 9.59 -1.74 -10.34
N VAL A 27 9.58 -2.85 -11.08
CA VAL A 27 10.44 -4.02 -10.82
C VAL A 27 11.93 -3.67 -10.97
N GLU A 28 12.27 -2.73 -11.85
CA GLU A 28 13.64 -2.26 -12.05
C GLU A 28 14.04 -1.09 -11.13
N SER A 29 13.06 -0.46 -10.47
CA SER A 29 13.28 0.70 -9.59
C SER A 29 14.06 0.37 -8.31
N GLN A 30 14.46 1.39 -7.54
CA GLN A 30 15.08 1.21 -6.21
C GLN A 30 14.07 0.82 -5.11
N ALA A 31 12.77 0.89 -5.39
CA ALA A 31 11.73 0.60 -4.41
C ALA A 31 11.79 -0.85 -3.91
N LYS A 32 11.73 -1.05 -2.60
CA LYS A 32 11.65 -2.40 -2.02
C LYS A 32 10.24 -2.97 -2.06
N ILE A 33 9.22 -2.11 -1.97
CA ILE A 33 7.81 -2.49 -1.97
C ILE A 33 7.20 -2.06 -3.30
N ILE A 34 6.40 -2.93 -3.91
CA ILE A 34 5.62 -2.63 -5.11
C ILE A 34 4.14 -2.89 -4.83
N PHE A 35 3.29 -1.91 -5.16
CA PHE A 35 1.84 -2.05 -5.12
C PHE A 35 1.32 -2.44 -6.49
N ILE A 36 0.78 -3.66 -6.60
CA ILE A 36 0.08 -4.16 -7.79
C ILE A 36 -1.38 -3.76 -7.63
N LEU A 37 -1.81 -2.66 -8.27
CA LEU A 37 -3.15 -2.12 -8.11
C LEU A 37 -4.18 -2.79 -9.01
N GLU A 38 -3.78 -3.31 -10.16
CA GLU A 38 -4.67 -3.96 -11.12
C GLU A 38 -4.03 -5.24 -11.64
N SER A 39 -4.81 -6.31 -11.63
CA SER A 39 -4.45 -7.65 -12.12
C SER A 39 -5.72 -8.43 -12.41
N ASP A 40 -5.59 -9.58 -13.04
CA ASP A 40 -6.67 -10.52 -13.26
C ASP A 40 -6.24 -11.95 -12.88
N ILE A 41 -7.17 -12.90 -12.98
CA ILE A 41 -6.92 -14.31 -12.68
C ILE A 41 -5.82 -14.96 -13.54
N TYR A 42 -5.50 -14.38 -14.70
CA TYR A 42 -4.46 -14.91 -15.60
C TYR A 42 -3.08 -14.38 -15.22
N ASP A 43 -2.97 -13.13 -14.76
CA ASP A 43 -1.68 -12.46 -14.61
C ASP A 43 -1.22 -12.19 -13.17
N PHE A 44 -2.10 -12.30 -12.16
CA PHE A 44 -1.75 -11.92 -10.79
C PHE A 44 -0.56 -12.73 -10.24
N LYS A 45 -0.51 -14.03 -10.56
CA LYS A 45 0.55 -14.94 -10.12
C LYS A 45 1.90 -14.53 -10.69
N ASP A 46 1.96 -14.27 -11.99
CA ASP A 46 3.19 -13.91 -12.68
C ASP A 46 3.70 -12.55 -12.21
N LYS A 47 2.80 -11.59 -11.99
CA LYS A 47 3.15 -10.29 -11.40
C LYS A 47 3.77 -10.43 -10.00
N ILE A 48 3.15 -11.23 -9.12
CA ILE A 48 3.67 -11.45 -7.77
C ILE A 48 5.05 -12.12 -7.81
N ASN A 49 5.19 -13.20 -8.60
CA ASN A 49 6.45 -13.93 -8.72
C ASN A 49 7.57 -13.04 -9.25
N ARG A 50 7.31 -12.27 -10.31
CA ARG A 50 8.33 -11.37 -10.87
C ARG A 50 8.82 -10.31 -9.89
N VAL A 51 7.96 -9.79 -9.02
CA VAL A 51 8.38 -8.88 -7.93
C VAL A 51 9.29 -9.61 -6.93
N LYS A 52 8.90 -10.82 -6.51
CA LYS A 52 9.64 -11.64 -5.55
C LYS A 52 11.00 -12.09 -6.11
N ASP A 53 11.06 -12.50 -7.37
CA ASP A 53 12.27 -12.96 -8.06
C ASP A 53 13.32 -11.83 -8.17
N ASN A 54 12.88 -10.57 -8.13
CA ASN A 54 13.75 -9.39 -8.07
C ASN A 54 14.10 -8.97 -6.63
N GLY A 55 13.83 -9.82 -5.64
CA GLY A 55 14.12 -9.56 -4.22
C GLY A 55 13.28 -8.45 -3.60
N LYS A 56 12.11 -8.15 -4.18
CA LYS A 56 11.19 -7.10 -3.72
C LYS A 56 9.94 -7.69 -3.06
N TYR A 57 9.20 -6.84 -2.38
CA TYR A 57 8.01 -7.20 -1.61
C TYR A 57 6.74 -6.85 -2.38
N ALA A 58 5.96 -7.86 -2.73
CA ALA A 58 4.75 -7.74 -3.54
C ALA A 58 3.51 -7.52 -2.65
N PHE A 59 2.86 -6.36 -2.82
CA PHE A 59 1.56 -6.07 -2.21
C PHE A 59 0.51 -5.96 -3.31
N ILE A 60 -0.42 -6.89 -3.33
CA ILE A 60 -1.49 -6.94 -4.33
C ILE A 60 -2.77 -6.32 -3.80
N HIS A 61 -3.42 -5.49 -4.61
CA HIS A 61 -4.75 -4.98 -4.30
C HIS A 61 -5.80 -6.06 -4.54
N PHE A 62 -6.15 -6.78 -3.48
CA PHE A 62 -7.04 -7.92 -3.57
C PHE A 62 -8.42 -7.55 -4.10
N ASP A 63 -8.95 -6.37 -3.75
CA ASP A 63 -10.26 -5.93 -4.27
C ASP A 63 -10.24 -5.59 -5.78
N LEU A 64 -9.07 -5.59 -6.44
CA LEU A 64 -8.93 -5.22 -7.85
C LEU A 64 -8.33 -6.35 -8.70
N ILE A 65 -8.42 -7.60 -8.22
CA ILE A 65 -8.13 -8.78 -9.02
C ILE A 65 -9.39 -9.13 -9.84
N ALA A 66 -9.38 -8.81 -11.13
CA ALA A 66 -10.50 -9.10 -12.02
C ALA A 66 -10.70 -10.61 -12.20
N GLY A 67 -11.95 -11.05 -12.15
CA GLY A 67 -12.32 -12.46 -12.27
C GLY A 67 -12.24 -13.28 -10.97
N LEU A 68 -11.82 -12.67 -9.86
CA LEU A 68 -11.76 -13.33 -8.55
C LEU A 68 -12.79 -12.74 -7.58
N ALA A 69 -13.43 -13.60 -6.79
CA ALA A 69 -14.32 -13.18 -5.72
C ALA A 69 -13.55 -12.45 -4.61
N GLN A 70 -14.22 -11.56 -3.88
CA GLN A 70 -13.60 -10.76 -2.82
C GLN A 70 -13.94 -11.33 -1.43
N ASP A 71 -13.68 -12.63 -1.25
CA ASP A 71 -13.98 -13.37 -0.02
C ASP A 71 -12.74 -14.08 0.55
N GLU A 72 -12.91 -14.75 1.70
CA GLU A 72 -11.82 -15.43 2.38
C GLU A 72 -11.24 -16.62 1.61
N ASN A 73 -12.06 -17.32 0.82
CA ASN A 73 -11.63 -18.49 0.05
C ASN A 73 -10.77 -18.05 -1.14
N ALA A 74 -11.19 -16.98 -1.82
CA ALA A 74 -10.39 -16.36 -2.85
C ALA A 74 -9.05 -15.81 -2.32
N LEU A 75 -9.03 -15.30 -1.09
CA LEU A 75 -7.80 -14.86 -0.44
C LEU A 75 -6.85 -16.03 -0.13
N GLU A 76 -7.38 -17.17 0.34
CA GLU A 76 -6.61 -18.41 0.50
C GLU A 76 -6.05 -18.89 -0.85
N TYR A 77 -6.87 -18.88 -1.90
CA TYR A 77 -6.42 -19.22 -3.25
C TYR A 77 -5.24 -18.36 -3.72
N VAL A 78 -5.30 -17.04 -3.53
CA VAL A 78 -4.17 -16.14 -3.90
C VAL A 78 -2.92 -16.47 -3.08
N LYS A 79 -3.09 -16.76 -1.78
CA LYS A 79 -1.99 -17.15 -0.89
C LYS A 79 -1.31 -18.44 -1.36
N ASP A 80 -2.09 -19.45 -1.73
CA ASP A 80 -1.56 -20.75 -2.14
C ASP A 80 -0.91 -20.71 -3.52
N MET A 81 -1.46 -19.92 -4.44
CA MET A 81 -1.00 -19.88 -5.83
C MET A 81 0.24 -19.03 -6.06
N ALA A 82 0.42 -17.95 -5.27
CA ALA A 82 1.47 -16.95 -5.52
C ALA A 82 2.19 -16.46 -4.25
N ASP A 83 1.58 -16.62 -3.07
CA ASP A 83 2.16 -16.21 -1.78
C ASP A 83 2.71 -14.77 -1.80
N PRO A 84 1.85 -13.74 -2.01
CA PRO A 84 2.29 -12.35 -1.97
C PRO A 84 2.81 -11.99 -0.58
N THR A 85 3.70 -11.01 -0.49
CA THR A 85 4.16 -10.48 0.81
C THR A 85 2.98 -9.98 1.65
N GLY A 86 2.03 -9.33 0.97
CA GLY A 86 0.83 -8.82 1.62
C GLY A 86 -0.27 -8.42 0.67
N ILE A 87 -1.39 -8.02 1.24
CA ILE A 87 -2.55 -7.53 0.50
C ILE A 87 -2.89 -6.08 0.85
N ILE A 88 -3.52 -5.42 -0.11
CA ILE A 88 -4.19 -4.13 0.06
C ILE A 88 -5.69 -4.37 -0.13
N THR A 89 -6.49 -3.96 0.84
CA THR A 89 -7.96 -4.05 0.77
C THR A 89 -8.60 -2.99 1.64
N THR A 90 -9.83 -2.61 1.30
CA THR A 90 -10.68 -1.76 2.14
C THR A 90 -11.43 -2.57 3.21
N ARG A 91 -11.51 -3.90 3.05
CA ARG A 91 -12.43 -4.78 3.77
C ARG A 91 -11.82 -5.34 5.07
N LYS A 92 -12.49 -5.11 6.20
CA LYS A 92 -12.04 -5.54 7.54
C LYS A 92 -11.88 -7.05 7.69
N ASN A 93 -12.84 -7.84 7.20
CA ASN A 93 -12.80 -9.31 7.29
C ASN A 93 -11.56 -9.88 6.59
N LEU A 94 -11.23 -9.35 5.40
CA LEU A 94 -10.07 -9.78 4.64
C LEU A 94 -8.74 -9.41 5.32
N ILE A 95 -8.64 -8.26 5.97
CA ILE A 95 -7.48 -7.90 6.81
C ILE A 95 -7.29 -8.93 7.94
N VAL A 96 -8.37 -9.27 8.65
CA VAL A 96 -8.30 -10.25 9.74
C VAL A 96 -7.90 -11.64 9.21
N LYS A 97 -8.42 -12.05 8.05
CA LYS A 97 -8.09 -13.32 7.43
C LYS A 97 -6.64 -13.37 6.94
N ALA A 98 -6.18 -12.34 6.21
CA ALA A 98 -4.82 -12.28 5.68
C ALA A 98 -3.75 -12.41 6.79
N LYS A 99 -4.00 -11.79 7.94
CA LYS A 99 -3.14 -11.93 9.12
C LYS A 99 -3.07 -13.36 9.65
N LYS A 100 -4.20 -14.07 9.71
CA LYS A 100 -4.23 -15.48 10.13
C LYS A 100 -3.45 -16.37 9.15
N LEU A 101 -3.42 -15.97 7.87
CA LEU A 101 -2.64 -16.62 6.81
C LEU A 101 -1.15 -16.20 6.81
N GLY A 102 -0.72 -15.34 7.74
CA GLY A 102 0.67 -14.88 7.85
C GLY A 102 1.09 -13.81 6.82
N MET A 103 0.14 -13.23 6.08
CA MET A 103 0.42 -12.15 5.12
C MET A 103 0.49 -10.79 5.81
N SER A 104 1.31 -9.89 5.27
CA SER A 104 1.27 -8.47 5.66
C SER A 104 -0.02 -7.81 5.16
N THR A 105 -0.53 -6.85 5.91
CA THR A 105 -1.83 -6.24 5.65
C THR A 105 -1.77 -4.73 5.58
N ILE A 106 -2.29 -4.20 4.48
CA ILE A 106 -2.47 -2.76 4.29
C ILE A 106 -3.95 -2.50 4.13
N GLN A 107 -4.52 -1.75 5.07
CA GLN A 107 -5.94 -1.36 4.97
C GLN A 107 -6.06 0.00 4.30
N ARG A 108 -6.66 0.02 3.10
CA ARG A 108 -6.91 1.25 2.33
C ARG A 108 -8.14 1.99 2.87
N MET A 109 -8.01 3.30 3.00
CA MET A 109 -9.01 4.20 3.57
C MET A 109 -9.15 5.43 2.69
N PHE A 110 -10.39 5.75 2.32
CA PHE A 110 -10.72 6.96 1.59
C PHE A 110 -11.22 8.02 2.55
N LEU A 111 -10.53 9.16 2.57
CA LEU A 111 -10.92 10.34 3.33
C LEU A 111 -11.78 11.23 2.45
N ILE A 112 -13.06 11.28 2.79
CA ILE A 112 -14.07 12.07 2.07
C ILE A 112 -14.52 13.22 2.95
N ASP A 113 -14.80 12.94 4.21
CA ASP A 113 -15.34 13.87 5.19
C ASP A 113 -14.77 13.62 6.60
N THR A 114 -15.24 14.36 7.60
CA THR A 114 -14.83 14.17 9.00
C THR A 114 -15.25 12.79 9.54
N THR A 115 -16.36 12.23 9.08
CA THR A 115 -16.84 10.89 9.44
C THR A 115 -15.86 9.81 9.02
N SER A 116 -15.30 9.93 7.81
CA SER A 116 -14.31 9.01 7.26
C SER A 116 -13.01 9.00 8.08
N ILE A 117 -12.62 10.13 8.68
CA ILE A 117 -11.46 10.21 9.58
C ILE A 117 -11.71 9.39 10.85
N ALA A 118 -12.89 9.56 11.47
CA ALA A 118 -13.26 8.80 12.66
C ALA A 118 -13.35 7.30 12.36
N SER A 119 -13.94 6.95 11.21
CA SER A 119 -13.99 5.57 10.72
C SER A 119 -12.59 4.99 10.53
N ALA A 120 -11.68 5.73 9.89
CA ALA A 120 -10.31 5.30 9.66
C ALA A 120 -9.56 5.00 10.97
N ILE A 121 -9.69 5.88 11.97
CA ILE A 121 -9.10 5.68 13.30
C ILE A 121 -9.67 4.43 13.98
N ASN A 122 -10.99 4.26 13.94
CA ASN A 122 -11.67 3.12 14.57
C ASN A 122 -11.29 1.79 13.90
N MET A 123 -11.31 1.75 12.56
CA MET A 123 -10.88 0.58 11.79
C MET A 123 -9.42 0.24 12.08
N ALA A 124 -8.50 1.21 12.04
CA ALA A 124 -7.09 0.98 12.35
C ALA A 124 -6.89 0.39 13.75
N ARG A 125 -7.65 0.83 14.75
CA ARG A 125 -7.60 0.28 16.13
C ARG A 125 -8.16 -1.14 16.24
N GLN A 126 -9.22 -1.44 15.48
CA GLN A 126 -9.90 -2.73 15.53
C GLN A 126 -9.16 -3.82 14.77
N THR A 127 -8.68 -3.53 13.57
CA THR A 127 -8.02 -4.51 12.68
C THR A 127 -6.50 -4.51 12.86
N LYS A 128 -5.93 -3.43 13.39
CA LYS A 128 -4.49 -3.23 13.66
C LYS A 128 -3.58 -3.59 12.48
N PRO A 129 -3.89 -3.20 11.23
CA PRO A 129 -3.16 -3.67 10.05
C PRO A 129 -1.68 -3.27 10.15
N ASP A 130 -0.80 -3.92 9.39
CA ASP A 130 0.64 -3.63 9.40
C ASP A 130 0.93 -2.22 8.88
N ALA A 131 0.07 -1.70 8.00
CA ALA A 131 -0.05 -0.29 7.68
C ALA A 131 -1.50 0.08 7.31
N ILE A 132 -1.81 1.38 7.34
CA ILE A 132 -2.98 1.92 6.63
C ILE A 132 -2.53 2.72 5.42
N GLU A 133 -3.29 2.66 4.33
CA GLU A 133 -3.11 3.54 3.18
C GLU A 133 -4.22 4.59 3.17
N ILE A 134 -3.83 5.86 3.31
CA ILE A 134 -4.75 6.99 3.35
C ILE A 134 -4.76 7.69 2.00
N MET A 135 -5.95 7.83 1.42
CA MET A 135 -6.17 8.56 0.17
C MET A 135 -7.25 9.63 0.33
N PRO A 136 -7.10 10.84 -0.25
CA PRO A 136 -5.95 11.29 -1.05
C PRO A 136 -4.77 11.80 -0.18
N GLY A 137 -3.57 11.83 -0.75
CA GLY A 137 -2.34 12.21 -0.05
C GLY A 137 -2.06 13.71 0.05
N ILE A 138 -2.87 14.52 -0.62
CA ILE A 138 -2.77 15.98 -0.62
C ILE A 138 -3.30 16.65 0.66
N ALA A 139 -3.66 15.88 1.69
CA ALA A 139 -4.28 16.36 2.92
C ALA A 139 -3.39 16.15 4.18
N PRO A 140 -2.23 16.82 4.30
CA PRO A 140 -1.28 16.60 5.40
C PRO A 140 -1.87 16.89 6.78
N LYS A 141 -2.79 17.85 6.90
CA LYS A 141 -3.51 18.12 8.15
C LYS A 141 -4.25 16.88 8.68
N VAL A 142 -4.83 16.10 7.77
CA VAL A 142 -5.60 14.90 8.15
C VAL A 142 -4.66 13.75 8.50
N ILE A 143 -3.58 13.57 7.74
CA ILE A 143 -2.51 12.60 8.06
C ILE A 143 -2.01 12.84 9.50
N LYS A 144 -1.69 14.09 9.85
CA LYS A 144 -1.22 14.46 11.19
C LYS A 144 -2.26 14.16 12.27
N ALA A 145 -3.53 14.49 12.01
CA ALA A 145 -4.62 14.23 12.93
C ALA A 145 -4.80 12.73 13.22
N ILE A 146 -4.72 11.88 12.18
CA ILE A 146 -4.81 10.43 12.33
C ILE A 146 -3.57 9.88 13.04
N LYS A 147 -2.37 10.29 12.63
CA LYS A 147 -1.11 9.83 13.23
C LYS A 147 -1.03 10.09 14.73
N SER A 148 -1.59 11.19 15.21
CA SER A 148 -1.63 11.52 16.65
C SER A 148 -2.52 10.59 17.48
N ARG A 149 -3.36 9.76 16.84
CA ARG A 149 -4.38 8.93 17.50
C ARG A 149 -4.18 7.42 17.30
N ILE A 150 -3.23 7.01 16.47
CA ILE A 150 -2.89 5.61 16.18
C ILE A 150 -1.38 5.42 16.03
N ASP A 151 -0.90 4.23 16.40
CA ASP A 151 0.50 3.83 16.22
C ASP A 151 0.78 3.17 14.87
N THR A 152 -0.27 2.64 14.22
CA THR A 152 -0.18 1.99 12.90
C THR A 152 0.52 2.89 11.89
N PRO A 153 1.53 2.39 11.15
CA PRO A 153 2.19 3.12 10.06
C PRO A 153 1.20 3.61 9.01
N ILE A 154 1.41 4.83 8.53
CA ILE A 154 0.55 5.47 7.52
C ILE A 154 1.32 5.57 6.20
N ILE A 155 0.81 4.90 5.18
CA ILE A 155 1.16 5.15 3.79
C ILE A 155 0.13 6.13 3.25
N THR A 156 0.52 7.06 2.39
CA THR A 156 -0.45 7.94 1.74
C THR A 156 -0.38 7.84 0.23
N GLY A 157 -1.48 8.03 -0.46
CA GLY A 157 -1.55 7.83 -1.91
C GLY A 157 -2.60 8.72 -2.57
N GLY A 158 -2.46 8.89 -3.88
CA GLY A 158 -3.47 9.54 -4.71
C GLY A 158 -3.42 11.06 -4.72
N LEU A 159 -3.71 11.62 -5.91
CA LEU A 159 -3.73 13.05 -6.24
C LEU A 159 -2.40 13.81 -6.03
N MET A 160 -1.32 13.12 -5.68
CA MET A 160 0.02 13.72 -5.61
C MET A 160 0.64 13.81 -7.00
N THR A 161 1.02 15.01 -7.40
CA THR A 161 1.57 15.37 -8.71
C THR A 161 2.94 16.05 -8.63
N GLU A 162 3.31 16.55 -7.44
CA GLU A 162 4.54 17.29 -7.14
C GLU A 162 5.29 16.74 -5.93
N GLU A 163 6.60 16.93 -5.89
CA GLU A 163 7.46 16.46 -4.79
C GLU A 163 7.17 17.15 -3.45
N ILE A 164 6.71 18.40 -3.49
CA ILE A 164 6.37 19.14 -2.29
C ILE A 164 5.22 18.48 -1.52
N GLU A 165 4.26 17.87 -2.22
CA GLU A 165 3.12 17.17 -1.62
C GLU A 165 3.60 15.90 -0.89
N ILE A 166 4.58 15.20 -1.46
CA ILE A 166 5.24 14.05 -0.84
C ILE A 166 5.96 14.50 0.44
N LYS A 167 6.79 15.55 0.37
CA LYS A 167 7.50 16.12 1.53
C LYS A 167 6.51 16.51 2.63
N MET A 168 5.41 17.18 2.29
CA MET A 168 4.39 17.59 3.25
C MET A 168 3.70 16.39 3.91
N ALA A 169 3.39 15.33 3.15
CA ALA A 169 2.78 14.13 3.69
C ALA A 169 3.70 13.36 4.64
N LEU A 170 4.99 13.19 4.26
CA LEU A 170 5.99 12.55 5.11
C LEU A 170 6.19 13.34 6.41
N LYS A 171 6.33 14.68 6.31
CA LYS A 171 6.43 15.57 7.49
C LYS A 171 5.18 15.54 8.38
N ALA A 172 4.01 15.26 7.81
CA ALA A 172 2.76 15.09 8.56
C ALA A 172 2.68 13.76 9.32
N GLY A 173 3.59 12.82 9.08
CA GLY A 173 3.67 11.55 9.78
C GLY A 173 3.38 10.31 8.93
N ALA A 174 3.26 10.44 7.60
CA ALA A 174 3.30 9.30 6.71
C ALA A 174 4.72 8.69 6.69
N VAL A 175 4.80 7.37 6.61
CA VAL A 175 6.08 6.63 6.48
C VAL A 175 6.49 6.46 5.02
N ALA A 176 5.54 6.53 4.08
CA ALA A 176 5.77 6.42 2.65
C ALA A 176 4.62 7.04 1.84
N ALA A 177 4.90 7.34 0.57
CA ALA A 177 3.92 7.75 -0.43
C ALA A 177 3.76 6.68 -1.53
N SER A 178 2.53 6.23 -1.81
CA SER A 178 2.19 5.38 -2.95
C SER A 178 1.84 6.24 -4.17
N LEU A 179 2.60 6.06 -5.26
CA LEU A 179 2.58 6.96 -6.42
C LEU A 179 2.53 6.18 -7.72
N SER A 180 1.63 6.56 -8.63
CA SER A 180 1.56 6.00 -9.98
C SER A 180 2.42 6.75 -11.00
N LYS A 181 2.80 8.00 -10.71
CA LYS A 181 3.57 8.85 -11.62
C LYS A 181 5.07 8.57 -11.47
N LYS A 182 5.65 7.86 -12.46
CA LYS A 182 7.06 7.46 -12.48
C LYS A 182 8.05 8.59 -12.18
N LYS A 183 7.80 9.80 -12.69
CA LYS A 183 8.66 10.98 -12.44
C LYS A 183 8.88 11.25 -10.94
N LEU A 184 7.91 10.90 -10.09
CA LEU A 184 7.99 11.10 -8.65
C LEU A 184 8.66 9.93 -7.91
N TRP A 185 9.03 8.85 -8.61
CA TRP A 185 9.79 7.75 -8.02
C TRP A 185 11.25 8.13 -7.82
N GLU A 186 11.81 9.05 -8.61
CA GLU A 186 13.18 9.54 -8.41
C GLU A 186 13.31 10.51 -7.23
N PHE A 187 12.26 10.66 -6.42
CA PHE A 187 12.26 11.50 -5.23
C PHE A 187 13.31 11.03 -4.22
N ASN A 188 14.35 11.84 -4.05
CA ASN A 188 15.36 11.66 -3.02
C ASN A 188 15.00 12.50 -1.79
N CYS A 189 14.89 11.84 -0.64
CA CYS A 189 14.92 12.49 0.66
C CYS A 189 16.37 12.87 1.01
N GLU A 190 17.04 13.69 0.21
CA GLU A 190 18.21 14.39 0.73
C GLU A 190 17.72 15.55 1.60
N GLU A 191 18.23 15.56 2.83
CA GLU A 191 17.89 16.47 3.92
C GLU A 191 18.32 17.91 3.58
N ASP A 192 17.38 18.86 3.66
CA ASP A 192 17.70 20.25 4.00
C ASP A 192 17.79 20.38 5.53
#